data_AF-A0A2N7Q3N3-F1
#
_entry.id   AF-A0A2N7Q3N3-F1
#
_cell.length_a   1.000
_cell.length_b   1.000
_cell.length_c   1.000
_cell.angle_alpha   90.00
_cell.angle_beta   90.00
_cell.angle_gamma   90.00
#
_symmetry.space_group_name_H-M   'P 1'
#
loop_
_entity.id
_entity.type
_entity.pdbx_description
1 polymer ?
#
loop_
_entity_poly.entity_id
_entity_poly.type
_entity_poly.pdbx_seq_one_letter_code
_entity_poly.pdbx_strand_id
1 'polypeptide(L)'
;MLVRFYSTLREKKGKSVEINTEYINIKSLIDLLGISNYILDNNNLLAGTMILVNGKNISHLNGLDTIVQNSDSIDFFPPAAGG
;
A
#
# COMPACT_ATOMS: atom_id res chain seq x y z
N MET A 1 -1.94 -11.85 -4.51
CA MET A 1 -1.18 -10.62 -4.75
C MET A 1 -0.12 -10.53 -3.69
N LEU A 2 1.07 -10.06 -4.06
CA LEU A 2 2.18 -9.96 -3.13
C LEU A 2 2.30 -8.51 -2.64
N VAL A 3 2.06 -8.31 -1.36
CA VAL A 3 2.20 -7.00 -0.72
C VAL A 3 3.55 -6.94 0.00
N ARG A 4 4.36 -5.92 -0.29
CA ARG A 4 5.65 -5.67 0.37
C ARG A 4 5.61 -4.40 1.18
N PHE A 5 6.26 -4.43 2.34
CA PHE A 5 6.32 -3.30 3.27
C PHE A 5 7.75 -2.81 3.42
N TYR A 6 7.90 -1.50 3.52
CA TYR A 6 9.19 -0.82 3.65
C TYR A 6 9.25 0.08 4.89
N SER A 7 10.48 0.40 5.33
CA SER A 7 10.73 1.26 6.49
C SER A 7 9.93 0.83 7.73
N THR A 8 9.26 1.75 8.41
CA THR A 8 8.47 1.50 9.62
C THR A 8 7.31 0.52 9.41
N LEU A 9 6.75 0.40 8.20
CA LEU A 9 5.74 -0.62 7.91
C LEU A 9 6.34 -2.02 7.95
N ARG A 10 7.59 -2.19 7.52
CA ARG A 10 8.30 -3.47 7.54
C ARG A 10 8.51 -3.97 8.96
N GLU A 11 8.83 -3.07 9.89
CA GLU A 11 9.00 -3.41 11.31
C GLU A 11 7.69 -3.88 11.94
N LYS A 12 6.55 -3.33 11.49
CA LYS A 12 5.23 -3.64 12.06
C LYS A 12 4.52 -4.82 11.42
N LYS A 13 4.66 -5.02 10.11
CA LYS A 13 3.94 -6.05 9.33
C LYS A 13 4.83 -7.16 8.80
N GLY A 14 6.16 -7.01 8.91
CA GLY A 14 7.13 -7.91 8.28
C GLY A 14 7.47 -7.49 6.86
N LYS A 15 8.26 -8.32 6.15
CA LYS A 15 8.77 -8.00 4.81
C LYS A 15 7.68 -7.99 3.74
N SER A 16 6.77 -8.96 3.79
CA SER A 16 5.72 -9.13 2.80
C SER A 16 4.60 -10.01 3.32
N VAL A 17 3.40 -9.86 2.74
CA VAL A 17 2.22 -10.69 2.98
C VAL A 17 1.62 -11.07 1.63
N GLU A 18 1.19 -12.32 1.49
CA GLU A 18 0.40 -12.77 0.35
C GLU A 18 -1.09 -12.66 0.67
N ILE A 19 -1.84 -12.05 -0.23
CA ILE A 19 -3.28 -11.90 -0.12
C ILE A 19 -3.95 -12.60 -1.29
N ASN A 20 -4.81 -13.57 -0.98
CA ASN A 20 -5.56 -14.34 -1.96
C ASN A 20 -6.96 -13.72 -2.16
N THR A 21 -7.02 -12.68 -3.00
CA THR A 21 -8.28 -12.08 -3.47
C THR A 21 -8.22 -11.94 -4.99
N GLU A 22 -9.34 -12.15 -5.68
CA GLU A 22 -9.39 -12.01 -7.15
C GLU A 22 -9.14 -10.56 -7.57
N TYR A 23 -9.84 -9.62 -6.95
CA TYR A 23 -9.71 -8.18 -7.15
C TYR A 23 -9.97 -7.43 -5.84
N ILE A 24 -9.25 -6.33 -5.63
CA ILE A 24 -9.47 -5.39 -4.52
C ILE A 24 -8.96 -4.02 -4.94
N ASN A 25 -9.51 -2.94 -4.40
CA ASN A 25 -8.91 -1.62 -4.58
C ASN A 25 -7.86 -1.33 -3.50
N ILE A 26 -7.00 -0.35 -3.73
CA ILE A 26 -5.94 0.02 -2.78
C ILE A 26 -6.52 0.46 -1.43
N LYS A 27 -7.64 1.20 -1.41
CA LYS A 27 -8.28 1.64 -0.17
C LYS A 27 -8.67 0.46 0.73
N SER A 28 -9.43 -0.50 0.20
CA SER A 28 -9.84 -1.70 0.93
C SER A 28 -8.66 -2.58 1.29
N LEU A 29 -7.61 -2.62 0.46
CA LEU A 29 -6.37 -3.33 0.78
C LEU A 29 -5.67 -2.72 2.00
N ILE A 30 -5.59 -1.40 2.09
CA ILE A 30 -5.02 -0.67 3.22
C ILE A 30 -5.78 -0.96 4.51
N ASP A 31 -7.12 -0.95 4.43
CA ASP A 31 -8.00 -1.24 5.57
C ASP A 31 -7.87 -2.71 6.00
N LEU A 32 -7.86 -3.65 5.06
CA LEU A 32 -7.65 -5.08 5.31
C LEU A 32 -6.29 -5.36 6.00
N LEU A 33 -5.24 -4.66 5.57
CA LEU A 33 -3.92 -4.77 6.15
C LEU A 33 -3.81 -4.09 7.51
N GLY A 34 -4.77 -3.24 7.89
CA GLY A 34 -4.74 -2.46 9.12
C GLY A 34 -3.52 -1.54 9.17
N ILE A 35 -3.18 -0.91 8.04
CA ILE A 35 -2.07 0.04 7.94
C ILE A 35 -2.53 1.49 7.71
N SER A 36 -3.83 1.74 7.59
CA SER A 36 -4.42 3.06 7.36
C SER A 36 -3.81 4.15 8.25
N ASN A 37 -3.69 3.92 9.56
CA ASN A 37 -3.10 4.88 10.51
C ASN A 37 -1.63 5.27 10.26
N TYR A 38 -0.91 4.56 9.38
CA TYR A 38 0.49 4.85 9.05
C TYR A 38 0.66 5.60 7.74
N ILE A 39 -0.36 5.61 6.89
CA ILE A 39 -0.26 6.09 5.50
C ILE A 39 -1.44 6.97 5.07
N LEU A 40 -2.52 7.01 5.86
CA LEU A 40 -3.71 7.82 5.60
C LEU A 40 -3.95 8.80 6.77
N ASP A 41 -4.40 10.01 6.41
CA ASP A 41 -5.00 10.99 7.31
C ASP A 41 -6.31 11.49 6.68
N ASN A 42 -7.43 11.36 7.40
CA ASN A 42 -8.76 11.75 6.90
C ASN A 42 -9.08 11.25 5.48
N ASN A 43 -8.78 9.98 5.18
CA ASN A 43 -8.90 9.34 3.84
C ASN A 43 -7.95 9.87 2.75
N ASN A 44 -6.99 10.72 3.07
CA ASN A 44 -5.95 11.18 2.15
C ASN A 44 -4.62 10.52 2.46
N LEU A 45 -3.80 10.27 1.45
CA LEU A 45 -2.44 9.77 1.66
C LEU A 45 -1.60 10.81 2.40
N LEU A 46 -0.91 10.39 3.45
CA LEU A 46 0.05 11.23 4.17
C LEU A 46 1.14 11.70 3.20
N ALA A 47 1.57 12.95 3.32
CA ALA A 47 2.64 13.49 2.50
C ALA A 47 3.92 12.64 2.63
N GLY A 48 4.51 12.28 1.50
CA GLY A 48 5.68 11.39 1.44
C GLY A 48 5.34 9.89 1.41
N THR A 49 4.06 9.51 1.53
CA THR A 49 3.63 8.12 1.30
C THR A 49 3.75 7.80 -0.19
N MET A 50 4.28 6.62 -0.51
CA MET A 50 4.31 6.11 -1.87
C MET A 50 3.74 4.70 -1.91
N ILE A 51 2.85 4.46 -2.87
CA ILE A 51 2.27 3.13 -3.12
C ILE A 51 2.50 2.81 -4.59
N LEU A 52 3.16 1.69 -4.84
CA LEU A 52 3.44 1.21 -6.19
C LEU A 52 2.62 -0.05 -6.48
N VAL A 53 1.99 -0.10 -7.65
CA VAL A 53 1.38 -1.31 -8.21
C VAL A 53 2.21 -1.71 -9.42
N ASN A 54 2.85 -2.88 -9.34
CA ASN A 54 3.77 -3.37 -10.37
C ASN A 54 4.84 -2.33 -10.77
N GLY A 55 5.37 -1.61 -9.79
CA GLY A 55 6.36 -0.55 -9.98
C GLY A 55 5.82 0.80 -10.46
N LYS A 56 4.51 0.95 -10.69
CA LYS A 56 3.89 2.22 -11.09
C LYS A 56 3.18 2.88 -9.89
N ASN A 57 3.45 4.17 -9.67
CA ASN A 57 2.81 4.92 -8.59
C ASN A 57 1.31 5.10 -8.85
N ILE A 58 0.50 4.83 -7.81
CA ILE A 58 -0.96 4.98 -7.87
C ILE A 58 -1.42 6.41 -8.17
N SER A 59 -0.58 7.42 -7.90
CA SER A 59 -0.84 8.82 -8.28
C SER A 59 -0.96 9.04 -9.79
N HIS A 60 -0.37 8.14 -10.59
CA HIS A 60 -0.48 8.11 -12.05
C HIS A 60 -1.49 7.06 -12.55
N LEU A 61 -2.29 6.51 -11.64
CA LEU A 61 -3.39 5.58 -11.89
C LEU A 61 -4.68 6.22 -11.35
N ASN A 62 -5.49 5.47 -10.60
CA ASN A 62 -6.73 5.94 -9.97
C ASN A 62 -6.55 6.19 -8.46
N GLY A 63 -5.32 6.46 -7.99
CA GLY A 63 -5.05 6.68 -6.58
C GLY A 63 -5.50 5.51 -5.70
N LEU A 64 -6.22 5.82 -4.61
CA LEU A 64 -6.76 4.83 -3.68
C LEU A 64 -7.84 3.91 -4.30
N ASP A 65 -8.44 4.32 -5.41
CA ASP A 65 -9.43 3.54 -6.15
C ASP A 65 -8.80 2.63 -7.22
N THR A 66 -7.46 2.60 -7.31
CA THR A 66 -6.75 1.67 -8.20
C THR A 66 -7.12 0.24 -7.84
N ILE A 67 -7.64 -0.52 -8.81
CA ILE A 67 -7.99 -1.94 -8.67
C ILE A 67 -6.73 -2.77 -8.94
N VAL A 68 -6.45 -3.73 -8.05
CA VAL A 68 -5.36 -4.70 -8.16
C VAL A 68 -5.92 -6.11 -8.12
N GLN A 69 -5.23 -7.03 -8.79
CA GLN A 69 -5.61 -8.44 -8.92
C GLN A 69 -4.61 -9.37 -8.26
N ASN A 70 -4.96 -10.65 -8.12
CA ASN A 70 -4.13 -11.64 -7.42
C ASN A 70 -2.69 -11.75 -7.98
N SER A 71 -2.48 -11.50 -9.28
CA SER A 71 -1.15 -11.57 -9.91
C SER A 71 -0.26 -10.34 -9.64
N ASP A 72 -0.82 -9.27 -9.08
CA ASP A 72 -0.09 -8.02 -8.91
C ASP A 72 0.84 -8.03 -7.69
N SER A 73 1.86 -7.17 -7.79
CA SER A 73 2.73 -6.81 -6.68
C SER A 73 2.46 -5.38 -6.23
N ILE A 74 2.35 -5.19 -4.92
CA ILE A 74 2.06 -3.89 -4.31
C ILE A 74 3.15 -3.58 -3.31
N ASP A 75 3.78 -2.42 -3.43
CA ASP A 75 4.83 -1.96 -2.53
C ASP A 75 4.32 -0.73 -1.74
N PHE A 76 4.31 -0.84 -0.41
CA PHE A 76 3.91 0.25 0.50
C PHE A 76 5.13 0.89 1.15
N PHE A 77 5.31 2.18 0.88
CA PHE A 77 6.29 3.03 1.50
C PHE A 77 5.57 4.05 2.39
N PRO A 78 5.78 4.01 3.73
CA PRO A 78 5.24 5.04 4.60
C PRO A 78 5.90 6.40 4.29
N PRO A 79 5.35 7.52 4.80
CA PRO A 79 6.02 8.80 4.79
C PRO A 79 7.48 8.65 5.17
N ALA A 80 8.37 9.34 4.46
CA ALA A 80 9.79 9.33 4.76
C ALA A 80 10.01 9.78 6.20
N ALA A 81 10.21 8.82 7.11
CA ALA A 81 10.89 9.08 8.36
C ALA A 81 12.33 9.40 7.96
N GLY A 82 12.67 10.69 7.94
CA GLY A 82 14.04 11.14 7.74
C GLY A 82 14.98 10.33 8.63
N GLY A 83 16.08 9.87 8.04
CA GLY A 83 17.16 9.20 8.77
C GLY A 83 17.82 10.14 9.79
#